data_AF-A0A4R2ZG18-F1
#
_entry.id   AF-A0A4R2ZG18-F1
#
_cell.length_a   1.000
_cell.length_b   1.000
_cell.length_c   1.000
_cell.angle_alpha   90.00
_cell.angle_beta   90.00
_cell.angle_gamma   90.00
#
_symmetry.space_group_name_H-M   'P 1'
#
loop_
_entity.id
_entity.type
_entity.pdbx_description
1 polymer ?
#
loop_
_entity_poly.entity_id
_entity_poly.type
_entity_poly.pdbx_seq_one_letter_code
_entity_poly.pdbx_strand_id
1 'polypeptide(L)'
;MKYIDVNGDSLRIRGSDEFQRQFMKDLRAIIKDEKTAKIFSYLHSSKTDIYITEAKSVTGSVMEAAGDKEKGENLQMKESGVSHTGRGLEIEYSQLNGVKMQDVEKTNSAGTLAHELTHVRDVLNGQEGKDYKMGVQKGLKGLDREKYVRSQMEKRAVESENRIRILFGLPERKTYMGQKIK
;
A
#
# COMPACT_ATOMS: atom_id res chain seq x y z
N MET A 1 -20.49 -11.15 -3.86
CA MET A 1 -19.87 -9.98 -4.52
C MET A 1 -19.07 -10.46 -5.72
N LYS A 2 -19.18 -9.80 -6.87
CA LYS A 2 -18.44 -10.11 -8.11
C LYS A 2 -17.19 -9.23 -8.19
N TYR A 3 -16.13 -9.72 -8.83
CA TYR A 3 -14.96 -8.91 -9.16
C TYR A 3 -15.30 -7.94 -10.30
N ILE A 4 -14.65 -6.78 -10.33
CA ILE A 4 -14.50 -6.00 -11.56
C ILE A 4 -13.11 -6.22 -12.12
N ASP A 5 -13.04 -6.47 -13.43
CA ASP A 5 -11.79 -6.57 -14.15
C ASP A 5 -11.39 -5.16 -14.60
N VAL A 6 -10.26 -4.70 -14.08
CA VAL A 6 -9.69 -3.42 -14.47
C VAL A 6 -8.56 -3.71 -15.45
N ASN A 7 -8.73 -3.23 -16.68
CA ASN A 7 -7.70 -3.25 -17.70
C ASN A 7 -7.33 -4.66 -18.22
N GLY A 8 -8.31 -5.47 -18.64
CA GLY A 8 -8.08 -6.69 -19.41
C GLY A 8 -7.48 -7.87 -18.63
N ASP A 9 -8.18 -8.30 -17.57
CA ASP A 9 -8.03 -9.58 -16.84
C ASP A 9 -6.96 -9.69 -15.75
N SER A 10 -5.88 -8.89 -15.77
CA SER A 10 -4.76 -9.04 -14.84
C SER A 10 -4.95 -8.38 -13.46
N LEU A 11 -5.83 -7.38 -13.35
CA LEU A 11 -6.18 -6.71 -12.09
C LEU A 11 -7.66 -6.93 -11.75
N ARG A 12 -7.90 -7.63 -10.64
CA ARG A 12 -9.24 -8.04 -10.21
C ARG A 12 -9.59 -7.38 -8.88
N ILE A 13 -10.57 -6.49 -8.89
CA ILE A 13 -10.95 -5.69 -7.71
C ILE A 13 -12.23 -6.24 -7.09
N ARG A 14 -12.23 -6.48 -5.77
CA ARG A 14 -13.41 -6.96 -5.03
C ARG A 14 -13.61 -6.16 -3.73
N GLY A 15 -14.79 -5.57 -3.60
CA GLY A 15 -15.24 -4.84 -2.42
C GLY A 15 -16.64 -4.27 -2.66
N SER A 16 -17.07 -3.37 -1.78
CA SER A 16 -18.30 -2.59 -1.93
C SER A 16 -18.30 -1.76 -3.23
N ASP A 17 -19.48 -1.32 -3.69
CA ASP A 17 -19.59 -0.43 -4.86
C ASP A 17 -18.96 0.94 -4.61
N GLU A 18 -18.94 1.39 -3.36
CA GLU A 18 -18.19 2.55 -2.92
C GLU A 18 -16.68 2.31 -3.08
N PHE A 19 -16.21 1.16 -2.62
CA PHE A 19 -14.81 0.75 -2.76
C PHE A 19 -14.36 0.75 -4.22
N GLN A 20 -15.10 0.07 -5.09
CA GLN A 20 -14.74 0.00 -6.50
C GLN A 20 -14.72 1.37 -7.18
N ARG A 21 -15.68 2.26 -6.87
CA ARG A 21 -15.71 3.62 -7.41
C ARG A 21 -14.53 4.46 -6.93
N GLN A 22 -14.19 4.37 -5.66
CA GLN A 22 -13.07 5.10 -5.10
C GLN A 22 -11.72 4.56 -5.62
N PHE A 23 -11.57 3.23 -5.77
CA PHE A 23 -10.41 2.63 -6.45
C PHE A 23 -10.21 3.22 -7.85
N MET A 24 -11.27 3.35 -8.64
CA MET A 24 -11.17 3.94 -9.98
C MET A 24 -10.79 5.43 -9.96
N LYS A 25 -11.20 6.18 -8.92
CA LYS A 25 -10.74 7.57 -8.72
C LYS A 25 -9.27 7.63 -8.36
N ASP A 26 -8.83 6.75 -7.45
CA ASP A 26 -7.44 6.65 -7.00
C ASP A 26 -6.54 6.28 -8.18
N LEU A 27 -6.94 5.31 -8.99
CA LEU A 27 -6.21 4.90 -10.18
C LEU A 27 -6.04 6.06 -11.17
N ARG A 28 -7.09 6.85 -11.42
CA ARG A 28 -7.01 8.05 -12.28
C ARG A 28 -6.04 9.10 -11.74
N ALA A 29 -5.86 9.18 -10.44
CA ALA A 29 -4.85 10.06 -9.85
C ALA A 29 -3.44 9.49 -10.02
N ILE A 30 -3.26 8.20 -9.79
CA ILE A 30 -1.99 7.49 -9.91
C ILE A 30 -1.42 7.58 -11.33
N ILE A 31 -2.25 7.44 -12.36
CA ILE A 31 -1.78 7.50 -13.75
C ILE A 31 -1.37 8.91 -14.22
N LYS A 32 -1.62 9.96 -13.42
CA LYS A 32 -1.14 11.33 -13.72
C LYS A 32 0.35 11.51 -13.46
N ASP A 33 0.94 10.73 -12.55
CA ASP A 33 2.40 10.70 -12.38
C ASP A 33 3.02 9.63 -13.28
N GLU A 34 4.02 10.03 -14.06
CA GLU A 34 4.62 9.18 -15.09
C GLU A 34 5.29 7.93 -14.49
N LYS A 35 5.93 8.04 -13.32
CA LYS A 35 6.61 6.91 -12.70
C LYS A 35 5.62 5.92 -12.13
N THR A 36 4.57 6.37 -11.45
CA THR A 36 3.52 5.49 -10.94
C THR A 36 2.67 4.89 -12.06
N ALA A 37 2.45 5.62 -13.16
CA ALA A 37 1.81 5.07 -14.37
C ALA A 37 2.62 3.91 -14.98
N LYS A 38 3.95 4.00 -14.98
CA LYS A 38 4.84 2.91 -15.41
C LYS A 38 4.73 1.68 -14.51
N ILE A 39 4.52 1.86 -13.20
CA ILE A 39 4.24 0.74 -12.28
C ILE A 39 2.96 0.03 -12.73
N PHE A 40 1.87 0.78 -12.91
CA PHE A 40 0.60 0.22 -13.34
C PHE A 40 0.70 -0.52 -14.68
N SER A 41 1.42 0.06 -15.65
CA SER A 41 1.66 -0.55 -16.96
C SER A 41 2.45 -1.87 -16.86
N TYR A 42 3.44 -1.92 -15.97
CA TYR A 42 4.22 -3.13 -15.72
C TYR A 42 3.34 -4.25 -15.11
N LEU A 43 2.50 -3.91 -14.13
CA LEU A 43 1.59 -4.86 -13.50
C LEU A 43 0.60 -5.44 -14.52
N HIS A 44 0.10 -4.62 -15.44
CA HIS A 44 -0.75 -5.06 -16.54
C HIS A 44 -0.01 -6.01 -17.50
N SER A 45 1.26 -5.75 -17.80
CA SER A 45 2.06 -6.64 -18.66
C SER A 45 2.46 -7.95 -17.97
N SER A 46 2.23 -8.08 -16.67
CA SER A 46 2.59 -9.28 -15.93
C SER A 46 1.58 -10.39 -16.20
N LYS A 47 2.07 -11.64 -16.31
CA LYS A 47 1.21 -12.83 -16.47
C LYS A 47 0.56 -13.29 -15.16
N THR A 48 0.75 -12.52 -14.08
CA THR A 48 0.30 -12.87 -12.74
C THR A 48 -0.99 -12.13 -12.43
N ASP A 49 -2.03 -12.86 -12.04
CA ASP A 49 -3.27 -12.24 -11.55
C ASP A 49 -2.98 -11.47 -10.25
N ILE A 50 -3.43 -10.21 -10.20
CA ILE A 50 -3.34 -9.34 -9.03
C ILE A 50 -4.76 -9.12 -8.52
N TYR A 51 -5.03 -9.56 -7.30
CA TYR A 51 -6.31 -9.41 -6.62
C TYR A 51 -6.22 -8.22 -5.67
N ILE A 52 -7.14 -7.28 -5.76
CA ILE A 52 -7.22 -6.13 -4.84
C ILE A 52 -8.54 -6.21 -4.09
N THR A 53 -8.45 -6.34 -2.77
CA THR A 53 -9.61 -6.53 -1.90
C THR A 53 -9.73 -5.41 -0.88
N GLU A 54 -10.98 -5.06 -0.57
CA GLU A 54 -11.30 -4.10 0.48
C GLU A 54 -10.94 -4.69 1.85
N ALA A 55 -10.02 -4.02 2.55
CA ALA A 55 -9.71 -4.37 3.92
C ALA A 55 -10.93 -4.09 4.81
N LYS A 56 -11.49 -5.12 5.44
CA LYS A 56 -12.58 -4.92 6.41
C LYS A 56 -11.99 -4.34 7.70
N SER A 57 -12.39 -3.14 8.07
CA SER A 57 -12.13 -2.60 9.41
C SER A 57 -12.75 -3.53 10.46
N VAL A 58 -11.94 -4.07 11.38
CA VAL A 58 -12.47 -4.74 12.56
C VAL A 58 -12.91 -3.64 13.53
N THR A 59 -14.21 -3.40 13.65
CA THR A 59 -14.77 -2.68 14.79
C THR A 59 -14.53 -3.52 16.04
N GLY A 60 -13.54 -3.16 16.86
CA GLY A 60 -13.41 -3.68 18.22
C GLY A 60 -14.50 -3.09 19.10
N SER A 61 -15.40 -3.92 19.62
CA SER A 61 -16.42 -3.53 20.58
C SER A 61 -15.79 -3.07 21.90
N VAL A 62 -16.03 -1.80 22.28
CA VAL A 62 -15.65 -1.25 23.59
C VAL A 62 -16.68 -1.70 24.62
N MET A 63 -16.25 -2.47 25.62
CA MET A 63 -17.02 -2.59 26.86
C MET A 63 -16.94 -1.25 27.61
N GLU A 64 -18.11 -0.72 27.94
CA GLU A 64 -18.29 0.47 28.76
C GLU A 64 -17.61 0.29 30.13
N ALA A 65 -16.66 1.17 30.43
CA ALA A 65 -16.28 1.48 31.79
C ALA A 65 -16.08 3.01 31.90
N ALA A 66 -17.17 3.65 32.32
CA ALA A 66 -17.26 4.91 33.04
C ALA A 66 -16.26 6.05 32.75
N GLY A 67 -16.81 7.16 32.24
CA GLY A 67 -16.38 8.51 32.62
C GLY A 67 -15.59 9.29 31.57
N ASP A 68 -16.28 10.23 30.93
CA ASP A 68 -15.76 11.50 30.43
C ASP A 68 -14.40 11.54 29.69
N LYS A 69 -14.50 11.68 28.37
CA LYS A 69 -13.82 12.66 27.48
C LYS A 69 -13.41 12.03 26.15
N GLU A 70 -13.77 12.74 25.08
CA GLU A 70 -13.31 12.61 23.70
C GLU A 70 -13.48 11.22 23.05
N LYS A 71 -14.55 11.08 22.27
CA LYS A 71 -14.76 9.96 21.34
C LYS A 71 -13.75 10.05 20.18
N GLY A 72 -12.51 9.64 20.42
CA GLY A 72 -11.61 9.17 19.37
C GLY A 72 -11.85 7.68 19.16
N GLU A 73 -12.48 7.30 18.04
CA GLU A 73 -12.54 5.90 17.64
C GLU A 73 -11.12 5.41 17.37
N ASN A 74 -10.60 4.55 18.25
CA ASN A 74 -9.29 3.92 18.06
C ASN A 74 -9.47 2.72 17.12
N LEU A 75 -9.54 3.02 15.82
CA LEU A 75 -9.61 2.01 14.76
C LEU A 75 -8.26 1.28 14.67
N GLN A 76 -8.14 0.14 15.32
CA GLN A 76 -7.02 -0.79 15.08
C GLN A 76 -7.31 -1.53 13.77
N MET A 77 -6.80 -1.00 12.66
CA MET A 77 -6.96 -1.62 11.34
C MET A 77 -5.95 -2.74 11.13
N LYS A 78 -6.36 -3.76 10.36
CA LYS A 78 -5.41 -4.67 9.73
C LYS A 78 -4.52 -3.86 8.80
N GLU A 79 -3.21 -4.05 8.94
CA GLU A 79 -2.20 -3.45 8.08
C GLU A 79 -2.51 -3.80 6.62
N SER A 80 -2.51 -2.80 5.73
CA SER A 80 -2.50 -3.05 4.29
C SER A 80 -1.27 -3.87 3.94
N GLY A 81 -1.36 -4.76 2.97
CA GLY A 81 -0.20 -5.55 2.58
C GLY A 81 -0.38 -6.41 1.35
N VAL A 82 0.77 -6.84 0.81
CA VAL A 82 0.86 -7.76 -0.32
C VAL A 82 1.15 -9.17 0.17
N SER A 83 0.36 -10.14 -0.27
CA SER A 83 0.56 -11.55 0.04
C SER A 83 0.57 -12.42 -1.23
N HIS A 84 1.32 -13.52 -1.19
CA HIS A 84 1.28 -14.54 -2.23
C HIS A 84 0.12 -15.50 -1.97
N THR A 85 -0.72 -15.67 -2.98
CA THR A 85 -1.72 -16.74 -3.01
C THR A 85 -1.28 -17.77 -4.06
N GLY A 86 -1.71 -19.03 -3.93
CA GLY A 86 -1.47 -20.06 -4.96
C GLY A 86 -2.10 -19.74 -6.34
N ARG A 87 -2.77 -18.58 -6.49
CA ARG A 87 -3.45 -18.12 -7.70
C ARG A 87 -2.93 -16.76 -8.21
N GLY A 88 -2.00 -16.10 -7.51
CA GLY A 88 -1.54 -14.74 -7.84
C GLY A 88 -1.14 -13.93 -6.61
N LEU A 89 -1.01 -12.60 -6.77
CA LEU A 89 -0.71 -11.69 -5.65
C LEU A 89 -2.00 -11.04 -5.14
N GLU A 90 -2.17 -10.96 -3.82
CA GLU A 90 -3.31 -10.28 -3.20
C GLU A 90 -2.85 -9.02 -2.46
N ILE A 91 -3.52 -7.91 -2.76
CA ILE A 91 -3.42 -6.63 -2.05
C ILE A 91 -4.70 -6.45 -1.23
N GLU A 92 -4.58 -6.36 0.08
CA GLU A 92 -5.68 -5.91 0.94
C GLU A 92 -5.40 -4.46 1.35
N TYR A 93 -6.29 -3.51 1.04
CA TYR A 93 -6.12 -2.10 1.44
C TYR A 93 -7.43 -1.42 1.85
N SER A 94 -7.34 -0.48 2.79
CA SER A 94 -8.46 0.34 3.26
C SER A 94 -8.46 1.72 2.60
N GLN A 95 -9.66 2.22 2.28
CA GLN A 95 -9.86 3.54 1.68
C GLN A 95 -9.84 4.63 2.75
N LEU A 96 -8.67 4.87 3.32
CA LEU A 96 -8.51 5.91 4.32
C LEU A 96 -8.21 7.22 3.60
N ASN A 97 -9.25 8.02 3.39
CA ASN A 97 -9.11 9.44 3.08
C ASN A 97 -9.38 10.23 4.35
N GLY A 98 -8.38 11.00 4.81
CA GLY A 98 -8.56 11.94 5.93
C GLY A 98 -8.45 11.35 7.34
N VAL A 99 -8.06 10.08 7.49
CA VAL A 99 -7.75 9.50 8.81
C VAL A 99 -6.36 9.96 9.23
N LYS A 100 -6.23 10.41 10.49
CA LYS A 100 -4.92 10.70 11.09
C LYS A 100 -4.28 9.38 11.53
N MET A 101 -3.12 9.07 10.99
CA MET A 101 -2.25 8.01 11.53
C MET A 101 -1.17 8.66 12.40
N GLN A 102 -0.55 7.90 13.31
CA GLN A 102 0.38 8.43 14.34
C GLN A 102 1.43 9.42 13.80
N ASP A 103 1.86 9.26 12.54
CA ASP A 103 2.85 10.13 11.88
C ASP A 103 2.32 10.88 10.63
N VAL A 104 1.00 10.84 10.37
CA VAL A 104 0.39 11.37 9.14
C VAL A 104 -0.86 12.19 9.46
N GLU A 105 -0.83 13.49 9.14
CA GLU A 105 -1.95 14.40 9.41
C GLU A 105 -3.22 14.10 8.62
N LYS A 106 -3.10 13.48 7.43
CA LYS A 106 -4.22 12.97 6.61
C LYS A 106 -3.74 11.82 5.71
N THR A 107 -4.40 10.66 5.78
CA THR A 107 -4.24 9.57 4.81
C THR A 107 -4.89 9.94 3.47
N ASN A 108 -4.30 9.46 2.37
CA ASN A 108 -4.82 9.60 1.01
C ASN A 108 -4.81 8.23 0.35
N SER A 109 -6.00 7.72 0.03
CA SER A 109 -6.21 6.38 -0.55
C SER A 109 -5.45 6.16 -1.85
N ALA A 110 -5.27 7.17 -2.70
CA ALA A 110 -4.43 7.05 -3.91
C ALA A 110 -2.94 6.91 -3.59
N GLY A 111 -2.46 7.59 -2.54
CA GLY A 111 -1.11 7.41 -2.01
C GLY A 111 -0.92 5.98 -1.48
N THR A 112 -1.85 5.50 -0.65
CA THR A 112 -1.83 4.13 -0.13
C THR A 112 -1.87 3.10 -1.26
N LEU A 113 -2.71 3.29 -2.27
CA LEU A 113 -2.75 2.38 -3.42
C LEU A 113 -1.41 2.39 -4.19
N ALA A 114 -0.81 3.56 -4.44
CA ALA A 114 0.51 3.63 -5.09
C ALA A 114 1.63 2.95 -4.29
N HIS A 115 1.54 3.00 -2.96
CA HIS A 115 2.43 2.29 -2.05
C HIS A 115 2.34 0.78 -2.27
N GLU A 116 1.14 0.21 -2.18
CA GLU A 116 0.94 -1.24 -2.33
C GLU A 116 1.27 -1.75 -3.74
N LEU A 117 0.91 -1.01 -4.79
CA LEU A 117 1.28 -1.37 -6.17
C LEU A 117 2.81 -1.41 -6.37
N THR A 118 3.55 -0.63 -5.59
CA THR A 118 5.02 -0.64 -5.61
C THR A 118 5.58 -1.93 -4.99
N HIS A 119 4.99 -2.41 -3.89
CA HIS A 119 5.33 -3.70 -3.30
C HIS A 119 5.05 -4.85 -4.28
N VAL A 120 3.88 -4.84 -4.93
CA VAL A 120 3.55 -5.85 -5.95
C VAL A 120 4.58 -5.86 -7.08
N ARG A 121 4.98 -4.68 -7.58
CA ARG A 121 6.03 -4.58 -8.60
C ARG A 121 7.36 -5.17 -8.11
N ASP A 122 7.76 -4.85 -6.88
CA ASP A 122 9.02 -5.32 -6.28
C ASP A 122 9.04 -6.84 -6.09
N VAL A 123 7.89 -7.45 -5.81
CA VAL A 123 7.73 -8.90 -5.78
C VAL A 123 7.88 -9.47 -7.19
N LEU A 124 7.10 -8.96 -8.16
CA LEU A 124 7.06 -9.49 -9.53
C LEU A 124 8.39 -9.36 -10.29
N ASN A 125 9.16 -8.30 -10.04
CA ASN A 125 10.45 -8.08 -10.69
C ASN A 125 11.63 -8.72 -9.93
N GLY A 126 11.36 -9.46 -8.84
CA GLY A 126 12.35 -10.11 -8.00
C GLY A 126 13.27 -9.15 -7.22
N GLN A 127 12.81 -7.93 -6.93
CA GLN A 127 13.59 -6.93 -6.20
C GLN A 127 13.94 -7.40 -4.78
N GLU A 128 13.05 -8.16 -4.11
CA GLU A 128 13.34 -8.79 -2.81
C GLU A 128 14.62 -9.63 -2.85
N GLY A 129 14.78 -10.45 -3.90
CA GLY A 129 15.97 -11.27 -4.09
C GLY A 129 17.23 -10.45 -4.37
N LYS A 130 17.11 -9.31 -5.06
CA LYS A 130 18.23 -8.38 -5.29
C LYS A 130 18.64 -7.69 -3.99
N ASP A 131 17.67 -7.17 -3.23
CA ASP A 131 17.90 -6.52 -1.94
C ASP A 131 18.51 -7.51 -0.94
N TYR A 132 18.07 -8.77 -0.97
CA TYR A 132 18.63 -9.83 -0.14
C TYR A 132 20.12 -10.09 -0.47
N LYS A 133 20.46 -10.18 -1.77
CA LYS A 133 21.86 -10.31 -2.23
C LYS A 133 22.71 -9.12 -1.80
N MET A 134 22.19 -7.89 -1.88
CA MET A 134 22.88 -6.70 -1.37
C MET A 134 23.09 -6.76 0.14
N GLY A 135 22.10 -7.24 0.89
CA GLY A 135 22.23 -7.47 2.33
C GLY A 135 23.37 -8.45 2.67
N VAL A 136 23.51 -9.52 1.89
CA VAL A 136 24.64 -10.47 2.02
C VAL A 136 25.98 -9.80 1.73
N GLN A 137 26.08 -9.01 0.66
CA GLN A 137 27.31 -8.28 0.32
C GLN A 137 27.72 -7.26 1.40
N LYS A 138 26.74 -6.72 2.14
CA LYS A 138 26.95 -5.84 3.30
C LYS A 138 27.29 -6.59 4.60
N GLY A 139 27.38 -7.92 4.55
CA GLY A 139 27.67 -8.76 5.72
C GLY A 139 26.49 -8.95 6.69
N LEU A 140 25.28 -8.54 6.31
CA LEU A 140 24.09 -8.71 7.15
C LEU A 140 23.65 -10.17 7.22
N LYS A 141 23.22 -10.63 8.40
CA LYS A 141 22.81 -12.02 8.66
C LYS A 141 21.45 -12.08 9.35
N GLY A 142 20.76 -13.20 9.19
CA GLY A 142 19.48 -13.47 9.87
C GLY A 142 18.48 -12.31 9.77
N LEU A 143 17.95 -11.90 10.92
CA LEU A 143 16.95 -10.84 11.05
C LEU A 143 17.39 -9.48 10.53
N ASP A 144 18.68 -9.13 10.62
CA ASP A 144 19.16 -7.82 10.15
C ASP A 144 19.12 -7.73 8.63
N ARG A 145 19.33 -8.86 7.95
CA ARG A 145 19.16 -8.95 6.50
C ARG A 145 17.70 -8.84 6.09
N GLU A 146 16.80 -9.51 6.80
CA GLU A 146 15.35 -9.42 6.53
C GLU A 146 14.82 -7.99 6.76
N LYS A 147 15.24 -7.35 7.86
CA LYS A 147 14.93 -5.93 8.13
C LYS A 147 15.45 -5.02 7.04
N TYR A 148 16.66 -5.27 6.51
CA TYR A 148 17.21 -4.50 5.41
C TYR A 148 16.35 -4.62 4.14
N VAL A 149 15.98 -5.84 3.73
CA VAL A 149 15.10 -6.05 2.56
C VAL A 149 13.79 -5.30 2.72
N ARG A 150 13.11 -5.48 3.87
CA ARG A 150 11.85 -4.78 4.17
C ARG A 150 12.02 -3.26 4.12
N SER A 151 13.09 -2.73 4.71
CA SER A 151 13.39 -1.28 4.68
C SER A 151 13.61 -0.74 3.28
N GLN A 152 14.27 -1.49 2.39
CA GLN A 152 14.48 -1.05 1.00
C GLN A 152 13.19 -1.03 0.19
N MET A 153 12.33 -2.05 0.33
CA MET A 153 11.01 -2.07 -0.28
C MET A 153 10.15 -0.92 0.22
N GLU A 154 10.07 -0.75 1.54
CA GLU A 154 9.30 0.31 2.17
C GLU A 154 9.75 1.70 1.72
N LYS A 155 11.06 1.92 1.60
CA LYS A 155 11.59 3.19 1.08
C LYS A 155 11.06 3.50 -0.32
N ARG A 156 11.10 2.52 -1.24
CA ARG A 156 10.59 2.71 -2.61
C ARG A 156 9.08 2.91 -2.65
N ALA A 157 8.34 2.23 -1.79
CA ALA A 157 6.89 2.37 -1.68
C ALA A 157 6.49 3.75 -1.14
N VAL A 158 7.18 4.26 -0.11
CA VAL A 158 6.98 5.63 0.41
C VAL A 158 7.40 6.69 -0.61
N GLU A 159 8.47 6.47 -1.38
CA GLU A 159 8.85 7.34 -2.51
C GLU A 159 7.71 7.46 -3.53
N SER A 160 7.08 6.32 -3.88
CA SER A 160 5.93 6.27 -4.78
C SER A 160 4.71 7.01 -4.20
N GLU A 161 4.39 6.78 -2.93
CA GLU A 161 3.33 7.47 -2.20
C GLU A 161 3.55 8.99 -2.21
N ASN A 162 4.76 9.46 -1.92
CA ASN A 162 5.09 10.89 -1.86
C ASN A 162 4.89 11.61 -3.19
N ARG A 163 5.14 10.95 -4.32
CA ARG A 163 4.85 11.53 -5.65
C ARG A 163 3.37 11.85 -5.81
N ILE A 164 2.50 10.95 -5.36
CA ILE A 164 1.05 11.17 -5.37
C ILE A 164 0.66 12.26 -4.38
N ARG A 165 1.22 12.25 -3.17
CA ARG A 165 0.93 13.27 -2.14
C ARG A 165 1.26 14.69 -2.63
N ILE A 166 2.39 14.86 -3.33
CA ILE A 166 2.80 16.14 -3.93
C ILE A 166 1.77 16.63 -4.95
N LEU A 167 1.23 15.75 -5.80
CA LEU A 167 0.17 16.12 -6.76
C LEU A 167 -1.10 16.66 -6.09
N PHE A 168 -1.33 16.28 -4.83
CA PHE A 168 -2.48 16.72 -4.04
C PHE A 168 -2.15 17.85 -3.04
N GLY A 169 -0.93 18.40 -3.06
CA GLY A 169 -0.50 19.42 -2.11
C GLY A 169 -0.48 18.93 -0.65
N LEU A 170 -0.29 17.62 -0.44
CA LEU A 170 -0.23 17.00 0.88
C LEU A 170 1.23 16.93 1.36
N PRO A 171 1.48 17.00 2.69
CA PRO A 171 2.83 16.86 3.24
C PRO A 171 3.39 15.47 2.92
N GLU A 172 4.68 15.40 2.63
CA GLU A 172 5.40 14.14 2.39
C GLU A 172 5.40 13.24 3.65
N ARG A 173 5.23 11.94 3.44
CA ARG A 173 5.42 10.90 4.44
C ARG A 173 6.91 10.62 4.60
N LYS A 174 7.36 10.50 5.85
CA LYS A 174 8.71 10.01 6.19
C LYS A 174 8.67 8.48 6.23
N THR A 175 9.78 7.84 5.85
CA THR A 175 9.93 6.40 6.09
C THR A 175 9.95 6.12 7.59
N TYR A 176 9.62 4.89 8.03
CA TYR A 176 9.64 4.46 9.44
C TYR A 176 10.99 4.70 10.17
N MET A 177 12.06 5.05 9.44
CA MET A 177 13.36 5.44 10.01
C MET A 177 13.54 6.96 10.19
N GLY A 178 12.48 7.76 10.05
CA GLY A 178 12.49 9.21 10.26
C GLY A 178 13.30 10.02 9.23
N GLN A 179 13.89 9.37 8.23
CA GLN A 179 14.68 10.04 7.21
C GLN A 179 13.76 10.60 6.11
N LYS A 180 13.92 11.90 5.85
CA LYS A 180 13.41 12.51 4.62
C LYS A 180 14.05 11.80 3.43
N ILE A 181 13.23 11.38 2.48
CA ILE A 181 13.71 10.92 1.18
C ILE A 181 14.32 12.15 0.50
N LYS A 182 15.62 12.09 0.17
CA LYS A 182 16.33 13.12 -0.58
C LYS A 182 16.38 12.76 -2.05
#